data_AF-A0A382ZVR9-F1
#
_entry.id   AF-A0A382ZVR9-F1
#
_cell.length_a   1.000
_cell.length_b   1.000
_cell.length_c   1.000
_cell.angle_alpha   90.00
_cell.angle_beta   90.00
_cell.angle_gamma   90.00
#
_symmetry.space_group_name_H-M   'P 1'
#
loop_
_entity.id
_entity.type
_entity.pdbx_description
1 polymer ?
#
loop_
_entity_poly.entity_id
_entity_poly.type
_entity_poly.pdbx_seq_one_letter_code
_entity_poly.pdbx_strand_id
1 'polypeptide(L)'
;PFIRNNKQTKRLNLALQEDCSAERWTVDDPEDLEVVEQILNHFAPNLDFSWEEVLELKHSHLEYFTSNQNIRRNEGADLGTGQKLYKRAKKLIPGGTMLLSKRPEMFLPEQWPSYFSKAKGCRVWDLDGREYIDMSIMGIGTNILGYGHPEVDEAVQKVVEQGNMSTFNCAEDVYLAERLIELHPWADMVRLARTGGEANAISIRIARAATGKDKVAFCGYHGWHDWYLSANLGDDSILDGHLLPGLEPKGVPQN
;
A
#
# COMPACT_ATOMS: atom_id res chain seq x y z
N PRO A 1 28.75 -3.40 0.98
CA PRO A 1 29.52 -3.26 -0.29
C PRO A 1 30.93 -2.65 -0.14
N PHE A 2 31.13 -1.72 0.81
CA PHE A 2 32.40 -0.98 0.96
C PHE A 2 33.60 -1.89 1.27
N ILE A 3 33.50 -2.80 2.25
CA ILE A 3 34.59 -3.75 2.58
C ILE A 3 34.86 -4.75 1.44
N ARG A 4 33.79 -5.22 0.78
CA ARG A 4 33.86 -6.24 -0.29
C ARG A 4 34.52 -5.72 -1.58
N ASN A 5 34.43 -4.41 -1.83
CA ASN A 5 34.91 -3.75 -3.05
C ASN A 5 36.14 -2.85 -2.82
N ASN A 6 36.68 -2.80 -1.59
CA ASN A 6 37.86 -2.02 -1.29
C ASN A 6 39.11 -2.67 -1.91
N LYS A 7 39.90 -1.90 -2.68
CA LYS A 7 41.14 -2.38 -3.30
C LYS A 7 42.27 -2.61 -2.28
N GLN A 8 42.14 -2.11 -1.06
CA GLN A 8 43.11 -2.26 0.02
C GLN A 8 42.87 -3.51 0.88
N THR A 9 41.78 -4.26 0.67
CA THR A 9 41.47 -5.47 1.44
C THR A 9 41.79 -6.73 0.63
N LYS A 10 42.39 -7.74 1.28
CA LYS A 10 42.55 -9.08 0.70
C LYS A 10 41.28 -9.89 0.96
N ARG A 11 40.82 -10.60 -0.07
CA ARG A 11 39.72 -11.56 0.05
C ARG A 11 40.30 -12.97 0.19
N LEU A 12 39.85 -13.68 1.22
CA LEU A 12 40.12 -15.09 1.45
C LEU A 12 38.78 -15.81 1.46
N ASN A 13 38.72 -16.97 0.81
CA ASN A 13 37.60 -17.90 0.92
C ASN A 13 38.07 -19.03 1.83
N LEU A 14 37.38 -19.22 2.94
CA LEU A 14 37.62 -20.32 3.88
C LEU A 14 36.51 -21.35 3.69
N ALA A 15 36.89 -22.62 3.55
CA ALA A 15 35.94 -23.72 3.50
C ALA A 15 35.79 -24.31 4.89
N LEU A 16 34.56 -24.42 5.38
CA LEU A 16 34.23 -25.05 6.65
C LEU A 16 33.80 -26.50 6.43
N GLN A 17 34.03 -27.34 7.44
CA GLN A 17 33.54 -28.72 7.43
C GLN A 17 32.03 -28.79 7.71
N GLU A 18 31.51 -27.83 8.49
CA GLU A 18 30.09 -27.71 8.81
C GLU A 18 29.43 -26.63 7.96
N ASP A 19 28.17 -26.88 7.59
CA ASP A 19 27.38 -25.93 6.80
C ASP A 19 26.76 -24.86 7.71
N CYS A 20 27.40 -23.70 7.77
CA CYS A 20 26.88 -22.52 8.47
C CYS A 20 25.99 -21.64 7.57
N SER A 21 25.47 -22.14 6.45
CA SER A 21 24.70 -21.33 5.49
C SER A 21 23.37 -20.82 6.04
N ALA A 22 22.82 -21.46 7.08
CA ALA A 22 21.64 -21.03 7.81
C ALA A 22 21.90 -19.84 8.74
N GLU A 23 23.17 -19.52 9.03
CA GLU A 23 23.53 -18.45 9.94
C GLU A 23 23.37 -17.07 9.31
N ARG A 24 22.77 -16.14 10.06
CA ARG A 24 22.46 -14.78 9.61
C ARG A 24 23.36 -13.77 10.32
N TRP A 25 24.32 -13.24 9.57
CA TRP A 25 25.31 -12.26 10.01
C TRP A 25 25.13 -10.96 9.22
N THR A 26 23.95 -10.38 9.30
CA THR A 26 23.57 -9.15 8.58
C THR A 26 23.14 -8.10 9.59
N VAL A 27 23.02 -6.86 9.12
CA VAL A 27 22.39 -5.73 9.84
C VAL A 27 21.45 -5.04 8.86
N ASP A 28 20.62 -5.85 8.20
CA ASP A 28 19.74 -5.42 7.11
C ASP A 28 18.37 -4.97 7.65
N ASP A 29 17.93 -5.58 8.75
CA ASP A 29 16.66 -5.34 9.42
C ASP A 29 16.88 -4.87 10.88
N PRO A 30 15.97 -4.10 11.50
CA PRO A 30 16.10 -3.71 12.91
C PRO A 30 16.28 -4.91 13.87
N GLU A 31 15.59 -6.02 13.58
CA GLU A 31 15.70 -7.26 14.33
C GLU A 31 17.12 -7.87 14.27
N ASP A 32 17.90 -7.61 13.21
CA ASP A 32 19.31 -8.00 13.15
C ASP A 32 20.16 -7.19 14.12
N LEU A 33 19.87 -5.88 14.25
CA LEU A 33 20.60 -5.01 15.16
C LEU A 33 20.40 -5.46 16.61
N GLU A 34 19.18 -5.87 16.97
CA GLU A 34 18.89 -6.43 18.30
C GLU A 34 19.78 -7.64 18.59
N VAL A 35 19.89 -8.60 17.66
CA VAL A 35 20.75 -9.78 17.83
C VAL A 35 22.22 -9.38 17.97
N VAL A 36 22.70 -8.45 17.12
CA VAL A 36 24.09 -7.95 17.20
C VAL A 36 24.36 -7.25 18.54
N GLU A 37 23.41 -6.47 19.05
CA GLU A 37 23.53 -5.83 20.36
C GLU A 37 23.59 -6.86 21.50
N GLN A 38 22.79 -7.94 21.45
CA GLN A 38 22.88 -9.01 22.45
C GLN A 38 24.26 -9.69 22.44
N ILE A 39 24.81 -9.98 21.25
CA ILE A 39 26.15 -10.56 21.10
C ILE A 39 27.21 -9.62 21.68
N LEU A 40 27.18 -8.34 21.29
CA LEU A 40 28.16 -7.35 21.76
C LEU A 40 28.08 -7.15 23.28
N ASN A 41 26.87 -7.13 23.85
CA ASN A 41 26.67 -7.00 25.28
C ASN A 41 27.16 -8.24 26.04
N HIS A 42 27.03 -9.44 25.47
CA HIS A 42 27.53 -10.67 26.08
C HIS A 42 29.06 -10.68 26.17
N PHE A 43 29.75 -10.29 25.10
CA PHE A 43 31.22 -10.27 25.08
C PHE A 43 31.83 -9.01 25.71
N ALA A 44 31.05 -7.95 25.93
CA ALA A 44 31.52 -6.73 26.57
C ALA A 44 32.14 -7.02 27.97
N PRO A 45 33.26 -6.36 28.31
CA PRO A 45 33.93 -5.29 27.57
C PRO A 45 34.94 -5.79 26.52
N ASN A 46 35.19 -7.11 26.42
CA ASN A 46 36.15 -7.66 25.47
C ASN A 46 35.50 -7.92 24.10
N LEU A 47 35.61 -6.94 23.19
CA LEU A 47 35.05 -7.05 21.84
C LEU A 47 35.97 -7.77 20.84
N ASP A 48 37.09 -8.36 21.31
CA ASP A 48 37.99 -9.18 20.50
C ASP A 48 37.56 -10.65 20.59
N PHE A 49 36.43 -10.97 19.97
CA PHE A 49 35.88 -12.32 19.84
C PHE A 49 35.79 -12.75 18.38
N SER A 50 35.86 -14.05 18.17
CA SER A 50 35.81 -14.73 16.89
C SER A 50 34.38 -15.09 16.48
N TRP A 51 34.18 -15.43 15.21
CA TRP A 51 32.87 -15.90 14.74
C TRP A 51 32.53 -17.29 15.28
N GLU A 52 33.55 -18.11 15.57
CA GLU A 52 33.39 -19.41 16.24
C GLU A 52 32.81 -19.26 17.64
N GLU A 53 33.30 -18.29 18.42
CA GLU A 53 32.77 -18.00 19.77
C GLU A 53 31.32 -17.53 19.73
N VAL A 54 30.93 -16.80 18.69
CA VAL A 54 29.52 -16.38 18.50
C VAL A 54 28.64 -17.57 18.09
N LEU A 55 29.16 -18.56 17.35
CA LEU A 55 28.41 -19.80 17.10
C LEU A 55 28.22 -20.61 18.38
N GLU A 56 29.25 -20.74 19.20
CA GLU A 56 29.14 -21.38 20.53
C GLU A 56 28.15 -20.63 21.43
N LEU A 57 28.15 -19.30 21.38
CA LEU A 57 27.16 -18.47 22.06
C LEU A 57 25.75 -18.79 21.59
N LYS A 58 25.51 -18.94 20.28
CA LYS A 58 24.19 -19.32 19.76
C LYS A 58 23.72 -20.69 20.24
N HIS A 59 24.63 -21.66 20.33
CA HIS A 59 24.31 -22.98 20.86
C HIS A 59 23.95 -22.96 22.35
N SER A 60 24.61 -22.09 23.13
CA SER A 60 24.41 -21.99 24.57
C SER A 60 23.30 -21.02 25.00
N HIS A 61 23.03 -19.98 24.20
CA HIS A 61 22.10 -18.87 24.49
C HIS A 61 21.24 -18.55 23.25
N LEU A 62 20.42 -19.51 22.83
CA LEU A 62 19.58 -19.39 21.63
C LEU A 62 18.64 -18.16 21.70
N GLU A 63 18.23 -17.77 22.90
CA GLU A 63 17.36 -16.62 23.16
C GLU A 63 17.90 -15.31 22.56
N TYR A 64 19.22 -15.13 22.49
CA TYR A 64 19.85 -13.93 21.91
C TYR A 64 19.68 -13.82 20.40
N PHE A 65 19.33 -14.92 19.72
CA PHE A 65 19.24 -15.01 18.26
C PHE A 65 17.80 -15.17 17.76
N THR A 66 16.81 -15.11 18.65
CA THR A 66 15.40 -15.39 18.29
C THR A 66 14.73 -14.30 17.48
N SER A 67 15.19 -13.04 17.61
CA SER A 67 14.55 -11.86 17.00
C SER A 67 14.59 -11.90 15.47
N ASN A 68 15.68 -12.38 14.87
CA ASN A 68 15.84 -12.43 13.41
C ASN A 68 15.74 -13.85 12.81
N GLN A 69 15.42 -14.87 13.61
CA GLN A 69 15.45 -16.28 13.18
C GLN A 69 14.52 -16.60 11.99
N ASN A 70 13.43 -15.84 11.84
CA ASN A 70 12.42 -16.04 10.78
C ASN A 70 12.70 -15.21 9.52
N ILE A 71 13.76 -14.39 9.51
CA ILE A 71 14.07 -13.51 8.38
C ILE A 71 14.96 -14.26 7.40
N ARG A 72 14.49 -14.38 6.16
CA ARG A 72 15.24 -15.07 5.10
C ARG A 72 16.57 -14.36 4.83
N ARG A 73 17.67 -15.12 4.85
CA ARG A 73 19.02 -14.63 4.58
C ARG A 73 19.12 -13.98 3.20
N ASN A 74 19.83 -12.85 3.11
CA ASN A 74 20.04 -12.05 1.89
C ASN A 74 18.76 -11.59 1.19
N GLU A 75 17.60 -11.69 1.83
CA GLU A 75 16.34 -11.29 1.20
C GLU A 75 16.35 -9.81 0.82
N GLY A 76 16.96 -8.96 1.64
CA GLY A 76 17.19 -7.56 1.34
C GLY A 76 18.11 -7.33 0.12
N ALA A 77 18.93 -8.29 -0.30
CA ALA A 77 19.74 -8.14 -1.50
C ALA A 77 18.93 -8.37 -2.79
N ASP A 78 17.94 -9.25 -2.73
CA ASP A 78 17.12 -9.66 -3.89
C ASP A 78 15.87 -8.79 -4.07
N LEU A 79 15.42 -8.11 -3.01
CA LEU A 79 14.24 -7.25 -3.05
C LEU A 79 14.55 -5.84 -3.58
N GLY A 80 13.72 -5.39 -4.52
CA GLY A 80 13.66 -4.00 -4.95
C GLY A 80 13.23 -3.06 -3.83
N THR A 81 13.55 -1.78 -3.97
CA THR A 81 13.26 -0.71 -3.02
C THR A 81 11.76 -0.64 -2.70
N GLY A 82 10.90 -0.82 -3.70
CA GLY A 82 9.45 -0.86 -3.54
C GLY A 82 8.97 -1.99 -2.64
N GLN A 83 9.51 -3.21 -2.82
CA GLN A 83 9.09 -4.37 -2.03
C GLN A 83 9.57 -4.30 -0.58
N LYS A 84 10.78 -3.80 -0.34
CA LYS A 84 11.27 -3.53 1.03
C LYS A 84 10.34 -2.57 1.77
N LEU A 85 9.97 -1.47 1.11
CA LEU A 85 9.04 -0.51 1.70
C LEU A 85 7.66 -1.13 1.92
N TYR A 86 7.22 -2.02 1.04
CA TYR A 86 5.93 -2.69 1.16
C TYR A 86 5.87 -3.66 2.34
N LYS A 87 6.96 -4.42 2.58
CA LYS A 87 7.10 -5.23 3.80
C LYS A 87 7.01 -4.39 5.07
N ARG A 88 7.68 -3.24 5.10
CA ARG A 88 7.56 -2.31 6.22
C ARG A 88 6.12 -1.80 6.35
N ALA A 89 5.47 -1.45 5.25
CA ALA A 89 4.10 -0.97 5.24
C ALA A 89 3.10 -2.00 5.79
N LYS A 90 3.28 -3.31 5.51
CA LYS A 90 2.43 -4.37 6.09
C LYS A 90 2.48 -4.43 7.63
N LYS A 91 3.56 -3.94 8.26
CA LYS A 91 3.66 -3.81 9.73
C LYS A 91 2.92 -2.58 10.29
N LEU A 92 2.62 -1.58 9.45
CA LEU A 92 2.15 -0.25 9.88
C LEU A 92 0.76 0.12 9.36
N ILE A 93 0.39 -0.40 8.19
CA ILE A 93 -0.85 -0.11 7.47
C ILE A 93 -1.61 -1.43 7.35
N PRO A 94 -2.85 -1.53 7.85
CA PRO A 94 -3.68 -2.72 7.68
C PRO A 94 -3.80 -3.12 6.20
N GLY A 95 -3.23 -4.27 5.85
CA GLY A 95 -3.16 -4.76 4.47
C GLY A 95 -2.22 -3.96 3.56
N GLY A 96 -1.24 -3.24 4.12
CA GLY A 96 -0.07 -2.69 3.42
C GLY A 96 -0.29 -1.45 2.56
N THR A 97 -1.54 -1.07 2.26
CA THR A 97 -1.88 0.05 1.37
C THR A 97 -3.08 0.83 1.88
N MET A 98 -3.15 2.13 1.55
CA MET A 98 -4.31 2.98 1.90
C MET A 98 -5.57 2.63 1.08
N LEU A 99 -5.40 2.19 -0.17
CA LEU A 99 -6.51 1.81 -1.05
C LEU A 99 -6.43 0.31 -1.36
N LEU A 100 -7.48 -0.43 -1.00
CA LEU A 100 -7.59 -1.87 -1.23
C LEU A 100 -7.33 -2.25 -2.69
N SER A 101 -7.94 -1.53 -3.63
CA SER A 101 -7.82 -1.77 -5.08
C SER A 101 -6.42 -1.52 -5.66
N LYS A 102 -5.49 -0.99 -4.86
CA LYS A 102 -4.08 -0.81 -5.23
C LYS A 102 -3.15 -1.83 -4.55
N ARG A 103 -3.69 -2.81 -3.82
CA ARG A 103 -2.87 -3.86 -3.20
C ARG A 103 -2.12 -4.65 -4.27
N PRO A 104 -0.77 -4.75 -4.18
CA PRO A 104 0.06 -5.55 -5.08
C PRO A 104 -0.42 -6.99 -5.25
N GLU A 105 -0.99 -7.58 -4.19
CA GLU A 105 -1.52 -8.95 -4.18
C GLU A 105 -2.70 -9.16 -5.13
N MET A 106 -3.43 -8.10 -5.50
CA MET A 106 -4.51 -8.18 -6.50
C MET A 106 -3.99 -8.32 -7.93
N PHE A 107 -2.69 -8.10 -8.14
CA PHE A 107 -2.08 -8.12 -9.46
C PHE A 107 -1.09 -9.27 -9.56
N LEU A 108 0.15 -9.05 -9.11
CA LEU A 108 1.20 -10.05 -9.13
C LEU A 108 1.91 -10.07 -7.76
N PRO A 109 1.47 -10.93 -6.82
CA PRO A 109 2.03 -11.00 -5.48
C PRO A 109 3.56 -11.07 -5.47
N GLU A 110 4.19 -10.33 -4.56
CA GLU A 110 5.65 -10.23 -4.36
C GLU A 110 6.47 -9.67 -5.54
N GLN A 111 5.86 -9.46 -6.71
CA GLN A 111 6.57 -8.97 -7.91
C GLN A 111 5.97 -7.68 -8.48
N TRP A 112 4.72 -7.36 -8.16
CA TRP A 112 4.07 -6.14 -8.60
C TRP A 112 4.70 -4.91 -7.93
N PRO A 113 5.09 -3.85 -8.67
CA PRO A 113 5.65 -2.64 -8.07
C PRO A 113 4.66 -1.96 -7.13
N SER A 114 4.96 -1.97 -5.83
CA SER A 114 4.03 -1.47 -4.80
C SER A 114 3.98 0.06 -4.70
N TYR A 115 5.00 0.75 -5.20
CA TYR A 115 5.16 2.19 -5.09
C TYR A 115 5.74 2.78 -6.38
N PHE A 116 5.39 4.03 -6.66
CA PHE A 116 5.90 4.80 -7.79
C PHE A 116 6.70 6.01 -7.33
N SER A 117 7.70 6.39 -8.10
CA SER A 117 8.49 7.62 -7.92
C SER A 117 8.00 8.76 -8.84
N LYS A 118 7.40 8.41 -9.98
CA LYS A 118 6.94 9.36 -11.00
C LYS A 118 5.82 8.78 -11.85
N ALA A 119 4.95 9.63 -12.37
CA ALA A 119 3.99 9.28 -13.43
C ALA A 119 3.84 10.46 -14.41
N LYS A 120 3.73 10.19 -15.71
CA LYS A 120 3.51 11.20 -16.77
C LYS A 120 2.93 10.57 -18.03
N GLY A 121 1.87 11.16 -18.58
CA GLY A 121 1.15 10.59 -19.73
C GLY A 121 0.61 9.21 -19.38
N CYS A 122 0.96 8.18 -20.14
CA CYS A 122 0.62 6.79 -19.83
C CYS A 122 1.74 6.02 -19.12
N ARG A 123 2.82 6.69 -18.67
CA ARG A 123 4.02 6.06 -18.11
C ARG A 123 4.11 6.27 -16.61
N VAL A 124 4.59 5.24 -15.90
CA VAL A 124 4.82 5.23 -14.45
C VAL A 124 6.20 4.66 -14.18
N TRP A 125 6.94 5.25 -13.25
CA TRP A 125 8.25 4.76 -12.81
C TRP A 125 8.15 4.27 -11.37
N ASP A 126 8.64 3.06 -11.09
CA ASP A 126 8.71 2.54 -9.73
C ASP A 126 9.83 3.22 -8.90
N LEU A 127 10.03 2.79 -7.65
CA LEU A 127 11.10 3.30 -6.79
C LEU A 127 12.50 2.82 -7.19
N ASP A 128 12.61 1.80 -8.03
CA ASP A 128 13.87 1.27 -8.57
C ASP A 128 14.19 1.87 -9.95
N GLY A 129 13.40 2.86 -10.40
CA GLY A 129 13.58 3.58 -11.66
C GLY A 129 13.09 2.83 -12.90
N ARG A 130 12.42 1.69 -12.73
CA ARG A 130 11.86 0.93 -13.85
C ARG A 130 10.63 1.63 -14.39
N GLU A 131 10.59 1.77 -15.70
CA GLU A 131 9.48 2.41 -16.42
C GLU A 131 8.46 1.38 -16.90
N TYR A 132 7.19 1.72 -16.72
CA TYR A 132 6.05 0.92 -17.14
C TYR A 132 5.10 1.78 -17.96
N ILE A 133 4.44 1.17 -18.95
CA ILE A 133 3.22 1.71 -19.55
C ILE A 133 2.06 1.20 -18.70
N ASP A 134 1.29 2.11 -18.10
CA ASP A 134 0.17 1.74 -17.25
C ASP A 134 -1.06 1.41 -18.08
N MET A 135 -1.23 0.10 -18.31
CA MET A 135 -2.40 -0.50 -18.93
C MET A 135 -3.32 -1.18 -17.90
N SER A 136 -3.14 -0.88 -16.61
CA SER A 136 -3.85 -1.53 -15.52
C SER A 136 -5.13 -0.79 -15.15
N ILE A 137 -5.07 0.03 -14.10
CA ILE A 137 -6.20 0.72 -13.50
C ILE A 137 -6.11 2.24 -13.65
N MET A 138 -5.06 2.81 -14.28
CA MET A 138 -4.93 4.25 -14.55
C MET A 138 -5.22 5.14 -13.32
N GLY A 139 -4.71 4.73 -12.16
CA GLY A 139 -5.00 5.40 -10.89
C GLY A 139 -6.47 5.32 -10.47
N ILE A 140 -7.09 4.14 -10.60
CA ILE A 140 -8.51 3.88 -10.32
C ILE A 140 -9.43 4.65 -11.29
N GLY A 141 -9.09 4.61 -12.58
CA GLY A 141 -9.89 5.17 -13.68
C GLY A 141 -9.86 6.69 -13.78
N THR A 142 -9.19 7.39 -12.85
CA THR A 142 -9.23 8.86 -12.76
C THR A 142 -8.37 9.56 -13.81
N ASN A 143 -7.29 8.93 -14.29
CA ASN A 143 -6.29 9.58 -15.14
C ASN A 143 -6.56 9.37 -16.63
N ILE A 144 -7.80 9.62 -17.08
CA ILE A 144 -8.22 9.37 -18.47
C ILE A 144 -7.43 10.18 -19.50
N LEU A 145 -6.99 11.40 -19.15
CA LEU A 145 -6.15 12.26 -19.99
C LEU A 145 -4.65 11.92 -19.87
N GLY A 146 -4.29 10.89 -19.09
CA GLY A 146 -2.93 10.59 -18.69
C GLY A 146 -2.48 11.38 -17.45
N TYR A 147 -1.44 10.85 -16.80
CA TYR A 147 -0.84 11.41 -15.60
C TYR A 147 -0.18 12.77 -15.85
N GLY A 148 -0.43 13.73 -14.96
CA GLY A 148 0.17 15.08 -15.02
C GLY A 148 -0.17 15.79 -16.33
N HIS A 149 -1.44 15.84 -16.70
CA HIS A 149 -1.88 16.53 -17.90
C HIS A 149 -1.63 18.04 -17.76
N PRO A 150 -0.87 18.69 -18.68
CA PRO A 150 -0.40 20.06 -18.48
C PRO A 150 -1.51 21.07 -18.17
N GLU A 151 -2.63 21.02 -18.88
CA GLU A 151 -3.75 21.96 -18.67
C GLU A 151 -4.44 21.76 -17.31
N VAL A 152 -4.49 20.51 -16.82
CA VAL A 152 -5.09 20.20 -15.52
C VAL A 152 -4.16 20.66 -14.41
N ASP A 153 -2.87 20.34 -14.51
CA ASP A 153 -1.86 20.76 -13.53
C ASP A 153 -1.75 22.28 -13.45
N GLU A 154 -1.80 22.98 -14.60
CA GLU A 154 -1.78 24.45 -14.64
C GLU A 154 -3.01 25.06 -13.96
N ALA A 155 -4.21 24.52 -14.19
CA ALA A 155 -5.42 24.97 -13.52
C ALA A 155 -5.34 24.79 -11.99
N VAL A 156 -4.83 23.65 -11.53
CA VAL A 156 -4.61 23.38 -10.09
C VAL A 156 -3.58 24.34 -9.50
N GLN A 157 -2.45 24.58 -10.18
CA GLN A 157 -1.40 25.48 -9.71
C GLN A 157 -1.93 26.91 -9.51
N LYS A 158 -2.72 27.43 -10.45
CA LYS A 158 -3.36 28.75 -10.32
C LYS A 158 -4.26 28.85 -9.10
N VAL A 159 -5.03 27.80 -8.79
CA VAL A 159 -5.87 27.75 -7.58
C VAL A 159 -5.02 27.73 -6.31
N VAL A 160 -3.93 26.96 -6.30
CA VAL A 160 -3.01 26.90 -5.15
C VAL A 160 -2.41 28.28 -4.85
N GLU A 161 -2.05 29.04 -5.88
CA GLU A 161 -1.51 30.41 -5.73
C GLU A 161 -2.53 31.39 -5.14
N GLN A 162 -3.83 31.19 -5.40
CA GLN A 162 -4.91 32.05 -4.91
C GLN A 162 -5.45 31.63 -3.54
N GLY A 163 -5.11 30.42 -3.09
CA GLY A 163 -5.69 29.78 -1.92
C GLY A 163 -6.72 28.72 -2.33
N ASN A 164 -6.51 27.48 -1.88
CA ASN A 164 -7.27 26.32 -2.30
C ASN A 164 -8.55 26.05 -1.49
N MET A 165 -8.85 26.86 -0.45
CA MET A 165 -10.04 26.71 0.37
C MET A 165 -10.36 28.00 1.15
N SER A 166 -11.65 28.22 1.41
CA SER A 166 -12.15 29.33 2.21
C SER A 166 -13.39 28.90 3.00
N THR A 167 -13.85 29.76 3.92
CA THR A 167 -15.17 29.64 4.55
C THR A 167 -16.31 29.93 3.56
N PHE A 168 -16.02 30.69 2.51
CA PHE A 168 -16.94 30.95 1.40
C PHE A 168 -16.83 29.86 0.34
N ASN A 169 -17.94 29.57 -0.35
CA ASN A 169 -17.98 28.58 -1.43
C ASN A 169 -17.23 29.06 -2.67
N CYS A 170 -16.67 28.12 -3.42
CA CYS A 170 -16.02 28.39 -4.70
C CYS A 170 -17.06 28.54 -5.82
N ALA A 171 -16.84 29.46 -6.76
CA ALA A 171 -17.77 29.67 -7.88
C ALA A 171 -17.76 28.48 -8.85
N GLU A 172 -16.63 27.76 -8.88
CA GLU A 172 -16.38 26.54 -9.65
C GLU A 172 -17.38 25.43 -9.34
N ASP A 173 -17.97 25.40 -8.14
CA ASP A 173 -19.06 24.47 -7.81
C ASP A 173 -20.27 24.66 -8.74
N VAL A 174 -20.61 25.90 -9.06
CA VAL A 174 -21.73 26.23 -9.97
C VAL A 174 -21.36 25.89 -11.40
N TYR A 175 -20.17 26.30 -11.86
CA TYR A 175 -19.72 26.04 -13.23
C TYR A 175 -19.62 24.53 -13.53
N LEU A 176 -19.13 23.75 -12.56
CA LEU A 176 -19.10 22.30 -12.68
C LEU A 176 -20.51 21.69 -12.68
N ALA A 177 -21.42 22.19 -11.85
CA ALA A 177 -22.80 21.70 -11.82
C ALA A 177 -23.51 21.95 -13.16
N GLU A 178 -23.39 23.15 -13.73
CA GLU A 178 -23.92 23.49 -15.06
C GLU A 178 -23.37 22.52 -16.11
N ARG A 179 -22.05 22.32 -16.13
CA ARG A 179 -21.41 21.42 -17.10
C ARG A 179 -21.86 19.97 -16.95
N LEU A 180 -22.06 19.50 -15.71
CA LEU A 180 -22.53 18.15 -15.46
C LEU A 180 -23.99 17.95 -15.90
N ILE A 181 -24.86 18.95 -15.71
CA ILE A 181 -26.26 18.91 -16.18
C ILE A 181 -26.31 18.92 -17.71
N GLU A 182 -25.49 19.74 -18.37
CA GLU A 182 -25.35 19.73 -19.83
C GLU A 182 -24.94 18.35 -20.37
N LEU A 183 -23.99 17.70 -19.71
CA LEU A 183 -23.49 16.37 -20.10
C LEU A 183 -24.50 15.24 -19.81
N HIS A 184 -25.38 15.41 -18.83
CA HIS A 184 -26.32 14.40 -18.38
C HIS A 184 -27.76 14.96 -18.42
N PRO A 185 -28.39 15.03 -19.61
CA PRO A 185 -29.66 15.75 -19.80
C PRO A 185 -30.87 15.15 -19.06
N TRP A 186 -30.70 14.01 -18.40
CA TRP A 186 -31.69 13.39 -17.52
C TRP A 186 -31.61 13.87 -16.06
N ALA A 187 -30.64 14.72 -15.71
CA ALA A 187 -30.48 15.25 -14.37
C ALA A 187 -30.90 16.72 -14.32
N ASP A 188 -31.86 17.05 -13.44
CA ASP A 188 -32.29 18.43 -13.21
C ASP A 188 -31.37 19.20 -12.25
N MET A 189 -30.69 18.48 -11.34
CA MET A 189 -29.86 19.05 -10.27
C MET A 189 -28.65 18.17 -9.98
N VAL A 190 -27.59 18.76 -9.41
CA VAL A 190 -26.35 18.07 -9.06
C VAL A 190 -25.97 18.32 -7.60
N ARG A 191 -25.39 17.30 -6.97
CA ARG A 191 -24.75 17.41 -5.66
C ARG A 191 -23.37 16.73 -5.71
N LEU A 192 -22.33 17.47 -5.36
CA LEU A 192 -20.97 16.96 -5.29
C LEU A 192 -20.69 16.29 -3.93
N ALA A 193 -19.87 15.25 -3.95
CA ALA A 193 -19.37 14.54 -2.77
C ALA A 193 -17.85 14.35 -2.88
N ARG A 194 -17.17 13.99 -1.79
CA ARG A 194 -15.72 13.80 -1.80
C ARG A 194 -15.32 12.43 -2.33
N THR A 195 -16.21 11.44 -2.22
CA THR A 195 -15.97 10.08 -2.70
C THR A 195 -17.21 9.48 -3.38
N GLY A 196 -17.01 8.45 -4.20
CA GLY A 196 -18.12 7.71 -4.81
C GLY A 196 -19.02 7.02 -3.77
N GLY A 197 -18.46 6.54 -2.66
CA GLY A 197 -19.22 5.94 -1.57
C GLY A 197 -20.14 6.94 -0.86
N GLU A 198 -19.71 8.19 -0.69
CA GLU A 198 -20.56 9.28 -0.16
C GLU A 198 -21.64 9.69 -1.15
N ALA A 199 -21.29 9.82 -2.44
CA ALA A 199 -22.26 10.13 -3.48
C ALA A 199 -23.39 9.08 -3.52
N ASN A 200 -23.03 7.80 -3.39
CA ASN A 200 -23.99 6.71 -3.35
C ASN A 200 -24.80 6.67 -2.04
N ALA A 201 -24.22 7.03 -0.89
CA ALA A 201 -24.97 7.19 0.35
C ALA A 201 -26.00 8.34 0.27
N ILE A 202 -25.62 9.47 -0.37
CA ILE A 202 -26.52 10.60 -0.62
C ILE A 202 -27.66 10.17 -1.55
N SER A 203 -27.34 9.50 -2.68
CA SER A 203 -28.35 9.10 -3.67
C SER A 203 -29.40 8.16 -3.08
N ILE A 204 -28.97 7.14 -2.33
CA ILE A 204 -29.91 6.21 -1.67
C ILE A 204 -30.76 6.93 -0.63
N ARG A 205 -30.18 7.84 0.16
CA ARG A 205 -30.96 8.61 1.15
C ARG A 205 -32.04 9.46 0.48
N ILE A 206 -31.72 10.12 -0.64
CA ILE A 206 -32.70 10.89 -1.42
C ILE A 206 -33.78 9.96 -1.98
N ALA A 207 -33.41 8.82 -2.55
CA ALA A 207 -34.36 7.87 -3.13
C ALA A 207 -35.34 7.31 -2.08
N ARG A 208 -34.85 6.96 -0.89
CA ARG A 208 -35.69 6.51 0.24
C ARG A 208 -36.64 7.62 0.69
N ALA A 209 -36.14 8.84 0.86
CA ALA A 209 -36.96 9.98 1.27
C ALA A 209 -38.06 10.30 0.24
N ALA A 210 -37.75 10.23 -1.06
CA ALA A 210 -38.71 10.50 -2.13
C ALA A 210 -39.76 9.40 -2.30
N THR A 211 -39.40 8.13 -2.05
CA THR A 211 -40.29 6.98 -2.32
C THR A 211 -40.97 6.41 -1.08
N GLY A 212 -40.44 6.67 0.12
CA GLY A 212 -40.87 6.04 1.37
C GLY A 212 -40.54 4.54 1.47
N LYS A 213 -39.66 4.02 0.61
CA LYS A 213 -39.29 2.59 0.57
C LYS A 213 -37.93 2.34 1.20
N ASP A 214 -37.79 1.26 1.96
CA ASP A 214 -36.54 0.93 2.64
C ASP A 214 -35.56 0.11 1.76
N LYS A 215 -36.11 -0.79 0.95
CA LYS A 215 -35.31 -1.77 0.18
C LYS A 215 -34.66 -1.13 -1.04
N VAL A 216 -33.41 -1.54 -1.30
CA VAL A 216 -32.61 -1.11 -2.46
C VAL A 216 -32.16 -2.36 -3.20
N ALA A 217 -32.37 -2.38 -4.53
CA ALA A 217 -31.79 -3.40 -5.39
C ALA A 217 -30.45 -2.88 -5.95
N PHE A 218 -29.41 -3.70 -5.91
CA PHE A 218 -28.07 -3.34 -6.39
C PHE A 218 -27.37 -4.57 -7.00
N CYS A 219 -26.33 -4.32 -7.80
CA CYS A 219 -25.40 -5.33 -8.28
C CYS A 219 -24.01 -4.70 -8.44
N GLY A 220 -22.94 -5.47 -8.19
CA GLY A 220 -21.57 -4.96 -8.25
C GLY A 220 -21.19 -4.06 -7.07
N TYR A 221 -19.99 -3.47 -7.14
CA TYR A 221 -19.40 -2.69 -6.06
C TYR A 221 -19.85 -1.23 -6.05
N HIS A 222 -20.40 -0.77 -4.91
CA HIS A 222 -20.86 0.61 -4.74
C HIS A 222 -20.29 1.33 -3.52
N GLY A 223 -19.18 0.83 -2.97
CA GLY A 223 -18.53 1.40 -1.80
C GLY A 223 -18.51 0.44 -0.61
N TRP A 224 -18.37 0.99 0.58
CA TRP A 224 -18.13 0.26 1.83
C TRP A 224 -18.97 0.82 2.99
N HIS A 225 -20.05 1.53 2.68
CA HIS A 225 -21.00 2.03 3.67
C HIS A 225 -21.93 0.91 4.16
N ASP A 226 -22.41 1.05 5.39
CA ASP A 226 -23.12 0.00 6.10
C ASP A 226 -24.31 -0.56 5.35
N TRP A 227 -25.13 0.26 4.67
CA TRP A 227 -26.29 -0.26 3.94
C TRP A 227 -25.91 -1.21 2.80
N TYR A 228 -24.73 -1.01 2.20
CA TYR A 228 -24.23 -1.84 1.12
C TYR A 228 -23.61 -3.11 1.71
N LEU A 229 -22.73 -2.98 2.71
CA LEU A 229 -22.09 -4.13 3.31
C LEU A 229 -23.06 -5.02 4.11
N SER A 230 -24.06 -4.44 4.79
CA SER A 230 -25.07 -5.21 5.54
C SER A 230 -25.99 -6.00 4.62
N ALA A 231 -26.20 -5.53 3.39
CA ALA A 231 -26.90 -6.31 2.38
C ALA A 231 -26.10 -7.53 1.90
N ASN A 232 -24.78 -7.58 2.14
CA ASN A 232 -23.91 -8.73 1.86
C ASN A 232 -23.75 -9.68 3.06
N LEU A 233 -24.45 -9.46 4.19
CA LEU A 233 -24.38 -10.30 5.40
C LEU A 233 -25.47 -11.39 5.49
N GLY A 234 -26.33 -11.52 4.47
CA GLY A 234 -27.43 -12.51 4.49
C GLY A 234 -26.94 -13.96 4.40
N ASP A 235 -27.68 -14.89 5.03
CA ASP A 235 -27.39 -16.34 5.09
C ASP A 235 -27.26 -17.03 3.72
N ASP A 236 -27.76 -16.40 2.66
CA ASP A 236 -27.61 -16.89 1.30
C ASP A 236 -26.33 -16.30 0.69
N SER A 237 -25.33 -17.15 0.45
CA SER A 237 -24.07 -16.93 -0.29
C SER A 237 -24.19 -16.28 -1.70
N ILE A 238 -25.36 -15.76 -2.06
CA ILE A 238 -25.73 -15.15 -3.33
C ILE A 238 -24.93 -13.86 -3.60
N LEU A 239 -24.48 -13.14 -2.57
CA LEU A 239 -23.85 -11.82 -2.71
C LEU A 239 -22.35 -11.78 -2.39
N ASP A 240 -21.76 -12.89 -1.93
CA ASP A 240 -20.32 -12.98 -1.57
C ASP A 240 -19.38 -12.58 -2.74
N GLY A 241 -19.82 -12.78 -3.98
CA GLY A 241 -19.07 -12.42 -5.20
C GLY A 241 -19.05 -10.92 -5.56
N HIS A 242 -19.80 -10.07 -4.85
CA HIS A 242 -19.84 -8.63 -5.10
C HIS A 242 -18.89 -7.81 -4.21
N LEU A 243 -18.26 -8.44 -3.22
CA LEU A 243 -17.23 -7.80 -2.41
C LEU A 243 -15.90 -7.79 -3.16
N LEU A 244 -15.11 -6.73 -2.94
CA LEU A 244 -13.72 -6.73 -3.39
C LEU A 244 -12.95 -7.83 -2.64
N PRO A 245 -12.13 -8.65 -3.33
CA PRO A 245 -11.30 -9.65 -2.66
C PRO A 245 -10.49 -9.03 -1.52
N GLY A 246 -10.58 -9.61 -0.32
CA GLY A 246 -9.92 -9.12 0.89
C GLY A 246 -10.67 -8.03 1.66
N LEU A 247 -11.93 -7.74 1.31
CA LEU A 247 -12.85 -6.91 2.09
C LEU A 247 -13.87 -7.79 2.83
N GLU A 248 -13.55 -8.21 4.05
CA GLU A 248 -14.49 -8.94 4.89
C GLU A 248 -15.48 -7.97 5.57
N PRO A 249 -16.79 -8.25 5.63
CA PRO A 249 -17.79 -7.37 6.24
C PRO A 249 -17.82 -7.44 7.78
N LYS A 250 -16.73 -7.88 8.42
CA LYS A 250 -16.64 -7.98 9.88
C LYS A 250 -16.82 -6.60 10.52
N GLY A 251 -17.71 -6.51 11.52
CA GLY A 251 -17.99 -5.27 12.25
C GLY A 251 -19.14 -4.43 11.67
N VAL A 252 -19.75 -4.86 10.56
CA VAL A 252 -20.97 -4.24 10.02
C VAL A 252 -22.18 -4.80 10.79
N PRO A 253 -23.09 -3.95 11.33
CA PRO A 253 -24.30 -4.41 11.99
C PRO A 253 -25.13 -5.31 11.08
N GLN A 254 -25.60 -6.44 11.61
CA GLN A 254 -26.68 -7.20 10.98
C GLN A 254 -27.96 -6.37 11.11
N ASN A 255 -28.63 -6.11 9.98
CA ASN A 255 -29.93 -5.43 9.98
C ASN A 255 -31.00 -6.27 10.67
#